data_AF-A0A1S1M2I9-F1
#
_entry.id   AF-A0A1S1M2I9-F1
#
_cell.length_a   1.000
_cell.length_b   1.000
_cell.length_c   1.000
_cell.angle_alpha   90.00
_cell.angle_beta   90.00
_cell.angle_gamma   90.00
#
_symmetry.space_group_name_H-M   'P 1'
#
loop_
_entity.id
_entity.type
_entity.pdbx_description
1 polymer ?
#
loop_
_entity_poly.entity_id
_entity_poly.type
_entity_poly.pdbx_seq_one_letter_code
_entity_poly.pdbx_strand_id
1 'polypeptide(L)'
;MRTIEHMENLANRRSTMLDEARAVLNEADRLHEESAKIAALVKATIALGLREQGLTNKAIADLIGESRNKINDLVQMAIWPALYGDIPSGEFVRFSKMIDDVYGQIGEAGTGWVHARTVLSGIIVEAHAIPLPRLVRAESLDTDAAEFENPDTGEQIIVYSLERHYGSPLFDAHGRREDGDGRGHYRIEVCSPNGSREALPLEILGISPNAITFGSGWPSPEQRRVDGDAFRNAIAAVRAHYGIWPQQGLKSYADAGDG
;
A
#
# COMPACT_ATOMS: atom_id res chain seq x y z
N MET A 1 -37.73 -42.76 -39.50
CA MET A 1 -36.49 -42.83 -38.68
C MET A 1 -35.60 -41.61 -38.85
N ARG A 2 -35.25 -41.17 -40.08
CA ARG A 2 -34.38 -39.98 -40.31
C ARG A 2 -34.86 -38.64 -39.71
N THR A 3 -36.16 -38.42 -39.58
CA THR A 3 -36.71 -37.13 -39.10
C THR A 3 -36.55 -36.94 -37.58
N ILE A 4 -36.52 -38.03 -36.82
CA ILE A 4 -36.37 -38.00 -35.35
C ILE A 4 -34.91 -37.72 -34.98
N GLU A 5 -33.95 -38.40 -35.64
CA GLU A 5 -32.51 -38.13 -35.48
C GLU A 5 -32.14 -36.69 -35.86
N HIS A 6 -32.73 -36.13 -36.92
CA HIS A 6 -32.44 -34.75 -37.33
C HIS A 6 -32.99 -33.71 -36.35
N MET A 7 -34.14 -33.99 -35.72
CA MET A 7 -34.72 -33.15 -34.66
C MET A 7 -33.95 -33.24 -33.34
N GLU A 8 -33.49 -34.42 -32.93
CA GLU A 8 -32.63 -34.57 -31.75
C GLU A 8 -31.29 -33.85 -31.92
N ASN A 9 -30.72 -33.87 -33.13
CA ASN A 9 -29.48 -33.16 -33.43
C ASN A 9 -29.65 -31.62 -33.39
N LEU A 10 -30.79 -31.11 -33.85
CA LEU A 10 -31.15 -29.69 -33.74
C LEU A 10 -31.43 -29.26 -32.28
N ALA A 11 -32.11 -30.11 -31.50
CA ALA A 11 -32.37 -29.85 -30.09
C ALA A 11 -31.06 -29.83 -29.26
N ASN A 12 -30.16 -30.80 -29.50
CA ASN A 12 -28.85 -30.84 -28.89
C ASN A 12 -28.00 -29.62 -29.28
N ARG A 13 -27.96 -29.26 -30.57
CA ARG A 13 -27.22 -28.07 -31.02
C ARG A 13 -27.78 -26.79 -30.40
N ARG A 14 -29.10 -26.67 -30.29
CA ARG A 14 -29.74 -25.52 -29.64
C ARG A 14 -29.41 -25.45 -28.14
N SER A 15 -29.39 -26.59 -27.45
CA SER A 15 -28.96 -26.65 -26.04
C SER A 15 -27.51 -26.19 -25.90
N THR A 16 -26.60 -26.70 -26.72
CA THR A 16 -25.19 -26.29 -26.71
C THR A 16 -25.04 -24.79 -26.98
N MET A 17 -25.77 -24.24 -27.97
CA MET A 17 -25.72 -22.79 -28.24
C MET A 17 -26.24 -21.95 -27.07
N LEU A 18 -27.26 -22.42 -26.33
CA LEU A 18 -27.76 -21.73 -25.15
C LEU A 18 -26.74 -21.78 -24.00
N ASP A 19 -26.05 -22.90 -23.83
CA ASP A 19 -25.01 -23.06 -22.82
C ASP A 19 -23.77 -22.21 -23.14
N GLU A 20 -23.35 -22.18 -24.42
CA GLU A 20 -22.29 -21.28 -24.93
C GLU A 20 -22.68 -19.81 -24.70
N ALA A 21 -23.90 -19.41 -25.05
CA ALA A 21 -24.39 -18.05 -24.84
C ALA A 21 -24.42 -17.65 -23.36
N ARG A 22 -24.87 -18.56 -22.48
CA ARG A 22 -24.84 -18.34 -21.02
C ARG A 22 -23.41 -18.19 -20.50
N ALA A 23 -22.48 -19.00 -20.98
CA ALA A 23 -21.07 -18.89 -20.60
C ALA A 23 -20.49 -17.53 -21.00
N VAL A 24 -20.79 -17.05 -22.21
CA VAL A 24 -20.34 -15.72 -22.67
C VAL A 24 -20.98 -14.59 -21.85
N LEU A 25 -22.28 -14.68 -21.53
CA LEU A 25 -22.95 -13.67 -20.71
C LEU A 25 -22.38 -13.63 -19.29
N ASN A 26 -22.18 -14.79 -18.65
CA ASN A 26 -21.59 -14.87 -17.32
C ASN A 26 -20.17 -14.28 -17.30
N GLU A 27 -19.37 -14.52 -18.35
CA GLU A 27 -18.04 -13.94 -18.46
C GLU A 27 -18.09 -12.41 -18.67
N ALA A 28 -19.04 -11.92 -19.46
CA ALA A 28 -19.23 -10.48 -19.64
C ALA A 28 -19.63 -9.78 -18.33
N ASP A 29 -20.52 -10.39 -17.54
CA ASP A 29 -20.92 -9.87 -16.23
C ASP A 29 -19.72 -9.86 -15.27
N ARG A 30 -18.92 -10.94 -15.23
CA ARG A 30 -17.70 -11.02 -14.43
C ARG A 30 -16.70 -9.90 -14.79
N LEU A 31 -16.46 -9.66 -16.08
CA LEU A 31 -15.57 -8.60 -16.54
C LEU A 31 -16.09 -7.20 -16.20
N HIS A 32 -17.41 -7.00 -16.22
CA HIS A 32 -18.04 -5.74 -15.83
C HIS A 32 -17.84 -5.46 -14.33
N GLU A 33 -18.11 -6.44 -13.48
CA GLU A 33 -17.90 -6.34 -12.03
C GLU A 33 -16.43 -6.07 -11.68
N GLU A 34 -15.52 -6.78 -12.34
CA GLU A 34 -14.07 -6.60 -12.16
C GLU A 34 -13.62 -5.18 -12.54
N SER A 35 -14.08 -4.68 -13.69
CA SER A 35 -13.77 -3.32 -14.15
C SER A 35 -14.31 -2.26 -13.18
N ALA A 36 -15.49 -2.49 -12.60
CA ALA A 36 -16.06 -1.59 -11.60
C ALA A 36 -15.22 -1.56 -10.30
N LYS A 37 -14.72 -2.70 -9.84
CA LYS A 37 -13.81 -2.80 -8.69
C LYS A 37 -12.50 -2.04 -8.93
N ILE A 38 -11.88 -2.22 -10.10
CA ILE A 38 -10.66 -1.50 -10.48
C ILE A 38 -10.91 0.01 -10.51
N ALA A 39 -12.00 0.45 -11.15
CA ALA A 39 -12.35 1.86 -11.20
C ALA A 39 -12.56 2.47 -9.79
N ALA A 40 -13.18 1.71 -8.87
CA ALA A 40 -13.36 2.14 -7.49
C ALA A 40 -12.02 2.31 -6.75
N LEU A 41 -11.09 1.37 -6.94
CA LEU A 41 -9.74 1.41 -6.33
C LEU A 41 -8.86 2.52 -6.91
N VAL A 42 -8.98 2.81 -8.21
CA VAL A 42 -8.32 3.96 -8.83
C VAL A 42 -8.84 5.27 -8.23
N LYS A 43 -10.18 5.43 -8.14
CA LYS A 43 -10.80 6.60 -7.49
C LYS A 43 -10.39 6.74 -6.03
N ALA A 44 -10.35 5.63 -5.30
CA ALA A 44 -9.95 5.57 -3.90
C ALA A 44 -8.54 6.15 -3.71
N THR A 45 -7.58 5.72 -4.53
CA THR A 45 -6.18 6.13 -4.40
C THR A 45 -5.93 7.56 -4.87
N ILE A 46 -6.65 8.01 -5.90
CA ILE A 46 -6.68 9.44 -6.25
C ILE A 46 -7.25 10.26 -5.08
N ALA A 47 -8.35 9.82 -4.47
CA ALA A 47 -8.94 10.51 -3.32
C ALA A 47 -8.00 10.55 -2.12
N LEU A 48 -7.22 9.49 -1.87
CA LEU A 48 -6.17 9.48 -0.85
C LEU A 48 -5.08 10.51 -1.15
N GLY A 49 -4.53 10.51 -2.37
CA GLY A 49 -3.48 11.46 -2.75
C GLY A 49 -3.94 12.91 -2.60
N LEU A 50 -5.14 13.24 -3.09
CA LEU A 50 -5.70 14.59 -2.95
C LEU A 50 -5.95 14.97 -1.48
N ARG A 51 -6.35 14.00 -0.64
CA ARG A 51 -6.52 14.22 0.80
C ARG A 51 -5.20 14.55 1.47
N GLU A 52 -4.13 13.81 1.15
CA GLU A 52 -2.78 14.03 1.65
C GLU A 52 -2.25 15.42 1.21
N GLN A 53 -2.64 15.89 0.02
CA GLN A 53 -2.38 17.27 -0.45
C GLN A 53 -3.27 18.34 0.20
N GLY A 54 -4.09 18.00 1.19
CA GLY A 54 -4.90 18.94 1.97
C GLY A 54 -6.23 19.35 1.32
N LEU A 55 -6.67 18.69 0.25
CA LEU A 55 -7.98 19.00 -0.35
C LEU A 55 -9.13 18.57 0.56
N THR A 56 -10.19 19.38 0.56
CA THR A 56 -11.42 19.07 1.31
C THR A 56 -12.23 17.98 0.61
N ASN A 57 -13.04 17.21 1.37
CA ASN A 57 -13.93 16.20 0.80
C ASN A 57 -14.86 16.75 -0.29
N LYS A 58 -15.24 18.03 -0.22
CA LYS A 58 -16.06 18.66 -1.25
C LYS A 58 -15.28 18.78 -2.56
N ALA A 59 -14.07 19.33 -2.51
CA ALA A 59 -13.21 19.49 -3.69
C ALA A 59 -12.84 18.13 -4.32
N ILE A 60 -12.54 17.13 -3.48
CA ILE A 60 -12.26 15.76 -3.95
C ILE A 60 -13.49 15.18 -4.64
N ALA A 61 -14.67 15.27 -4.01
CA ALA A 61 -15.93 14.78 -4.56
C ALA A 61 -16.27 15.39 -5.93
N ASP A 62 -16.13 16.72 -6.04
CA ASP A 62 -16.38 17.45 -7.29
C ASP A 62 -15.41 16.99 -8.40
N LEU A 63 -14.15 16.68 -8.07
CA LEU A 63 -13.14 16.24 -9.04
C LEU A 63 -13.36 14.80 -9.52
N ILE A 64 -13.61 13.86 -8.61
CA ILE A 64 -13.72 12.43 -8.94
C ILE A 64 -15.15 12.01 -9.34
N GLY A 65 -16.11 12.94 -9.28
CA GLY A 65 -17.51 12.72 -9.64
C GLY A 65 -18.28 11.84 -8.64
N GLU A 66 -17.98 11.98 -7.34
CA GLU A 66 -18.61 11.19 -6.26
C GLU A 66 -19.34 12.09 -5.25
N SER A 67 -20.13 11.47 -4.36
CA SER A 67 -20.72 12.21 -3.24
C SER A 67 -19.67 12.50 -2.16
N ARG A 68 -19.71 13.69 -1.57
CA ARG A 68 -18.88 14.10 -0.41
C ARG A 68 -18.89 13.05 0.72
N ASN A 69 -20.03 12.39 0.92
CA ASN A 69 -20.20 11.41 2.01
C ASN A 69 -19.41 10.12 1.76
N LYS A 70 -19.10 9.80 0.49
CA LYS A 70 -18.34 8.59 0.12
C LYS A 70 -16.82 8.77 0.17
N ILE A 71 -16.33 10.00 0.30
CA ILE A 71 -14.88 10.28 0.19
C ILE A 71 -14.10 9.67 1.36
N ASN A 72 -14.69 9.57 2.55
CA ASN A 72 -14.04 8.87 3.65
C ASN A 72 -13.95 7.37 3.39
N ASP A 73 -15.00 6.75 2.85
CA ASP A 73 -15.01 5.33 2.51
C ASP A 73 -14.00 5.00 1.40
N LEU A 74 -13.91 5.86 0.39
CA LEU A 74 -12.90 5.76 -0.66
C LEU A 74 -11.47 5.86 -0.11
N VAL A 75 -11.22 6.79 0.81
CA VAL A 75 -9.91 6.88 1.46
C VAL A 75 -9.61 5.62 2.28
N GLN A 76 -10.59 5.08 3.02
CA GLN A 76 -10.40 3.81 3.73
C GLN A 76 -10.15 2.64 2.78
N MET A 77 -10.81 2.63 1.61
CA MET A 77 -10.59 1.63 0.58
C MET A 77 -9.17 1.69 -0.02
N ALA A 78 -8.60 2.89 -0.19
CA ALA A 78 -7.21 3.04 -0.65
C ALA A 78 -6.20 2.55 0.40
N ILE A 79 -6.49 2.81 1.68
CA ILE A 79 -5.64 2.39 2.79
C ILE A 79 -5.70 0.87 2.99
N TRP A 80 -6.91 0.29 2.92
CA TRP A 80 -7.15 -1.12 3.18
C TRP A 80 -7.93 -1.78 2.03
N PRO A 81 -7.31 -1.89 0.84
CA PRO A 81 -7.99 -2.41 -0.35
C PRO A 81 -8.40 -3.88 -0.20
N ALA A 82 -7.64 -4.67 0.57
CA ALA A 82 -8.00 -6.05 0.88
C ALA A 82 -9.26 -6.17 1.76
N LEU A 83 -9.52 -5.20 2.64
CA LEU A 83 -10.67 -5.22 3.55
C LEU A 83 -11.93 -4.59 2.93
N TYR A 84 -11.76 -3.51 2.17
CA TYR A 84 -12.89 -2.73 1.65
C TYR A 84 -13.07 -2.81 0.12
N GLY A 85 -12.09 -3.32 -0.62
CA GLY A 85 -12.11 -3.42 -2.08
C GLY A 85 -12.76 -4.70 -2.63
N ASP A 86 -13.17 -5.63 -1.76
CA ASP A 86 -13.79 -6.91 -2.14
C ASP A 86 -12.94 -7.70 -3.17
N ILE A 87 -11.62 -7.72 -2.95
CA ILE A 87 -10.66 -8.41 -3.80
C ILE A 87 -10.44 -9.83 -3.23
N PRO A 88 -10.62 -10.89 -4.02
CA PRO A 88 -10.36 -12.25 -3.57
C PRO A 88 -8.91 -12.44 -3.08
N SER A 89 -8.75 -13.15 -1.96
CA SER A 89 -7.45 -13.51 -1.40
C SER A 89 -6.69 -14.43 -2.37
N GLY A 90 -5.79 -13.87 -3.17
CA GLY A 90 -5.05 -14.58 -4.22
C GLY A 90 -5.04 -13.84 -5.55
N GLU A 91 -5.89 -12.83 -5.73
CA GLU A 91 -5.92 -12.03 -6.95
C GLU A 91 -5.25 -10.65 -6.80
N PHE A 92 -4.65 -10.37 -5.64
CA PHE A 92 -4.07 -9.07 -5.32
C PHE A 92 -3.02 -8.61 -6.34
N VAL A 93 -2.12 -9.50 -6.77
CA VAL A 93 -1.09 -9.18 -7.79
C VAL A 93 -1.73 -8.77 -9.12
N ARG A 94 -2.75 -9.51 -9.54
CA ARG A 94 -3.49 -9.27 -10.79
C ARG A 94 -4.21 -7.92 -10.73
N PHE A 95 -4.96 -7.67 -9.66
CA PHE A 95 -5.65 -6.39 -9.45
C PHE A 95 -4.66 -5.23 -9.36
N SER A 96 -3.55 -5.39 -8.64
CA SER A 96 -2.52 -4.36 -8.55
C SER A 96 -2.01 -3.95 -9.93
N LYS A 97 -1.72 -4.93 -10.80
CA LYS A 97 -1.27 -4.65 -12.17
C LYS A 97 -2.34 -3.91 -13.00
N MET A 98 -3.58 -4.36 -12.95
CA MET A 98 -4.66 -3.72 -13.72
C MET A 98 -4.95 -2.29 -13.25
N ILE A 99 -4.77 -2.04 -11.95
CA ILE A 99 -4.87 -0.69 -11.40
C ILE A 99 -3.68 0.15 -11.88
N ASP A 100 -2.46 -0.38 -11.82
CA ASP A 100 -1.26 0.31 -12.34
C ASP A 100 -1.37 0.62 -13.83
N ASP A 101 -2.00 -0.23 -14.64
CA ASP A 101 -2.22 0.04 -16.08
C ASP A 101 -3.08 1.31 -16.32
N VAL A 102 -3.94 1.68 -15.36
CA VAL A 102 -4.80 2.87 -15.44
C VAL A 102 -4.21 4.05 -14.64
N TYR A 103 -3.74 3.79 -13.44
CA TYR A 103 -3.27 4.79 -12.47
C TYR A 103 -1.78 5.10 -12.61
N GLY A 104 -0.97 4.16 -13.08
CA GLY A 104 0.48 4.28 -13.18
C GLY A 104 0.92 5.48 -14.01
N GLN A 105 0.12 5.88 -15.01
CA GLN A 105 0.35 7.13 -15.72
C GLN A 105 0.33 8.36 -14.79
N ILE A 106 -0.46 8.41 -13.74
CA ILE A 106 -0.45 9.55 -12.78
C ILE A 106 0.60 9.32 -11.69
N GLY A 107 0.78 8.08 -11.25
CA GLY A 107 1.78 7.71 -10.25
C GLY A 107 3.23 7.88 -10.73
N GLU A 108 3.47 7.80 -12.04
CA GLU A 108 4.78 7.84 -12.68
C GLU A 108 4.94 9.00 -13.68
N ALA A 109 3.86 9.60 -14.22
CA ALA A 109 4.03 10.74 -15.14
C ALA A 109 4.30 12.03 -14.37
N GLY A 110 5.58 12.31 -14.19
CA GLY A 110 6.05 13.60 -13.77
C GLY A 110 7.56 13.59 -13.61
N THR A 111 8.19 14.72 -13.92
CA THR A 111 9.47 15.08 -13.33
C THR A 111 9.30 15.16 -11.81
N GLY A 112 10.28 14.69 -11.04
CA GLY A 112 10.28 14.74 -9.57
C GLY A 112 10.08 13.39 -8.89
N TRP A 113 9.57 13.43 -7.66
CA TRP A 113 9.55 12.27 -6.76
C TRP A 113 8.39 11.32 -7.05
N VAL A 114 8.68 10.01 -7.04
CA VAL A 114 7.71 8.92 -7.17
C VAL A 114 7.80 8.00 -5.97
N HIS A 115 6.68 7.38 -5.60
CA HIS A 115 6.69 6.30 -4.61
C HIS A 115 7.03 5.01 -5.35
N ALA A 116 8.25 4.50 -5.13
CA ALA A 116 8.77 3.36 -5.88
C ALA A 116 8.21 2.04 -5.36
N ARG A 117 8.24 1.83 -4.03
CA ARG A 117 7.76 0.58 -3.41
C ARG A 117 7.42 0.73 -1.93
N THR A 118 6.56 -0.17 -1.47
CA THR A 118 6.29 -0.45 -0.05
C THR A 118 6.67 -1.90 0.24
N VAL A 119 7.55 -2.12 1.21
CA VAL A 119 8.15 -3.42 1.57
C VAL A 119 8.34 -3.51 3.09
N LEU A 120 8.98 -4.55 3.61
CA LEU A 120 9.34 -4.62 5.03
C LEU A 120 10.61 -3.82 5.34
N SER A 121 10.71 -3.28 6.56
CA SER A 121 11.88 -2.52 7.04
C SER A 121 13.19 -3.28 6.93
N GLY A 122 13.16 -4.61 7.12
CA GLY A 122 14.33 -5.47 6.92
C GLY A 122 14.92 -5.36 5.51
N ILE A 123 14.07 -5.28 4.49
CA ILE A 123 14.48 -5.19 3.08
C ILE A 123 15.16 -3.85 2.80
N ILE A 124 14.59 -2.74 3.30
CA ILE A 124 15.21 -1.40 3.16
C ILE A 124 16.54 -1.33 3.89
N VAL A 125 16.60 -1.84 5.13
CA VAL A 125 17.82 -1.86 5.94
C VAL A 125 18.95 -2.61 5.24
N GLU A 126 18.65 -3.77 4.65
CA GLU A 126 19.60 -4.57 3.91
C GLU A 126 20.03 -3.88 2.61
N ALA A 127 19.06 -3.46 1.78
CA ALA A 127 19.33 -2.83 0.49
C ALA A 127 20.19 -1.58 0.60
N HIS A 128 20.05 -0.82 1.69
CA HIS A 128 20.81 0.39 1.93
C HIS A 128 22.07 0.16 2.79
N ALA A 129 22.30 -1.03 3.34
CA ALA A 129 23.38 -1.26 4.32
C ALA A 129 23.30 -0.32 5.53
N ILE A 130 22.11 -0.27 6.15
CA ILE A 130 21.88 0.50 7.38
C ILE A 130 22.44 -0.29 8.57
N PRO A 131 23.32 0.29 9.39
CA PRO A 131 23.88 -0.41 10.54
C PRO A 131 22.80 -0.85 11.53
N LEU A 132 22.78 -2.14 11.84
CA LEU A 132 21.87 -2.71 12.83
C LEU A 132 22.54 -2.82 14.20
N PRO A 133 21.76 -2.66 15.29
CA PRO A 133 22.21 -3.10 16.60
C PRO A 133 22.62 -4.58 16.57
N ARG A 134 23.68 -4.95 17.30
CA ARG A 134 24.30 -6.29 17.26
C ARG A 134 23.34 -7.48 17.44
N LEU A 135 22.21 -7.25 18.12
CA LEU A 135 21.22 -8.27 18.48
C LEU A 135 20.02 -8.31 17.52
N VAL A 136 19.96 -7.39 16.56
CA VAL A 136 18.88 -7.27 15.58
C VAL A 136 19.39 -7.77 14.24
N ARG A 137 18.58 -8.60 13.58
CA ARG A 137 18.84 -9.04 12.21
C ARG A 137 17.85 -8.37 11.28
N ALA A 138 18.26 -8.05 10.06
CA ALA A 138 17.40 -7.40 9.07
C ALA A 138 16.12 -8.22 8.83
N GLU A 139 16.26 -9.54 8.64
CA GLU A 139 15.18 -10.52 8.50
C GLU A 139 14.14 -10.53 9.65
N SER A 140 14.50 -9.97 10.81
CA SER A 140 13.60 -9.90 11.96
C SER A 140 12.76 -8.63 12.01
N LEU A 141 13.02 -7.65 11.15
CA LEU A 141 12.29 -6.37 11.08
C LEU A 141 11.03 -6.53 10.22
N ASP A 142 9.92 -6.76 10.90
CA ASP A 142 8.60 -7.12 10.35
C ASP A 142 7.64 -5.92 10.17
N THR A 143 8.12 -4.70 10.41
CA THR A 143 7.34 -3.47 10.24
C THR A 143 7.39 -2.98 8.80
N ASP A 144 6.29 -2.40 8.31
CA ASP A 144 6.21 -1.82 6.96
C ASP A 144 7.30 -0.76 6.74
N ALA A 145 7.68 -0.53 5.50
CA ALA A 145 8.66 0.47 5.05
C ALA A 145 8.34 0.92 3.62
N ALA A 146 8.89 2.07 3.21
CA ALA A 146 8.70 2.61 1.87
C ALA A 146 9.99 3.22 1.32
N GLU A 147 10.08 3.22 0.00
CA GLU A 147 11.12 3.89 -0.76
C GLU A 147 10.49 4.79 -1.81
N PHE A 148 10.96 6.02 -1.85
CA PHE A 148 10.61 7.02 -2.85
C PHE A 148 11.86 7.36 -3.63
N GLU A 149 11.71 7.62 -4.92
CA GLU A 149 12.83 7.89 -5.81
C GLU A 149 12.56 9.17 -6.58
N ASN A 150 13.62 9.92 -6.87
CA ASN A 150 13.59 10.99 -7.83
C ASN A 150 14.35 10.54 -9.08
N PRO A 151 13.67 10.13 -10.16
CA PRO A 151 14.33 9.64 -11.37
C PRO A 151 15.22 10.69 -12.05
N ASP A 152 14.96 11.99 -11.81
CA ASP A 152 15.73 13.07 -12.41
C ASP A 152 17.09 13.28 -11.72
N THR A 153 17.14 13.09 -10.40
CA THR A 153 18.36 13.34 -9.58
C THR A 153 19.06 12.05 -9.14
N GLY A 154 18.34 10.93 -9.13
CA GLY A 154 18.78 9.66 -8.54
C GLY A 154 18.76 9.65 -7.00
N GLU A 155 18.20 10.68 -6.36
CA GLU A 155 18.01 10.71 -4.92
C GLU A 155 16.89 9.77 -4.51
N GLN A 156 16.97 9.24 -3.29
CA GLN A 156 15.94 8.38 -2.72
C GLN A 156 15.54 8.91 -1.34
N ILE A 157 14.29 8.67 -0.93
CA ILE A 157 13.84 8.85 0.45
C ILE A 157 13.40 7.49 0.94
N ILE A 158 13.91 7.08 2.09
CA ILE A 158 13.53 5.83 2.73
C ILE A 158 12.78 6.09 4.04
N VAL A 159 11.72 5.32 4.26
CA VAL A 159 10.92 5.32 5.48
C VAL A 159 10.96 3.91 6.07
N TYR A 160 11.52 3.73 7.25
CA TYR A 160 11.72 2.41 7.84
C TYR A 160 11.80 2.47 9.37
N SER A 161 11.67 1.33 10.04
CA SER A 161 11.87 1.19 11.49
C SER A 161 13.01 0.21 11.77
N LEU A 162 13.82 0.48 12.79
CA LEU A 162 14.78 -0.50 13.34
C LEU A 162 14.21 -1.34 14.47
N GLU A 163 12.97 -1.04 14.89
CA GLU A 163 12.26 -1.75 15.92
C GLU A 163 11.18 -2.65 15.31
N ARG A 164 10.96 -3.79 15.95
CA ARG A 164 9.83 -4.69 15.66
C ARG A 164 8.55 -4.16 16.28
N HIS A 165 7.41 -4.79 15.98
CA HIS A 165 6.12 -4.42 16.54
C HIS A 165 6.06 -4.40 18.10
N TYR A 166 6.92 -5.18 18.78
CA TYR A 166 7.06 -5.18 20.26
C TYR A 166 8.24 -4.34 20.78
N GLY A 167 8.91 -3.57 19.92
CA GLY A 167 10.02 -2.71 20.28
C GLY A 167 11.38 -3.40 20.40
N SER A 168 12.26 -2.80 21.19
CA SER A 168 13.63 -3.28 21.41
C SER A 168 13.69 -4.38 22.48
N PRO A 169 14.52 -5.43 22.31
CA PRO A 169 14.63 -6.50 23.31
C PRO A 169 15.15 -5.98 24.66
N LEU A 170 14.44 -6.33 25.73
CA LEU A 170 14.86 -6.14 27.12
C LEU A 170 15.50 -7.42 27.67
N PHE A 171 16.54 -7.24 28.48
CA PHE A 171 17.31 -8.32 29.10
C PHE A 171 17.28 -8.19 30.61
N ASP A 172 17.14 -9.32 31.30
CA ASP A 172 17.21 -9.39 32.76
C ASP A 172 18.66 -9.15 33.25
N ALA A 173 18.83 -9.06 34.57
CA ALA A 173 20.15 -8.89 35.20
C ALA A 173 21.16 -10.02 34.88
N HIS A 174 20.70 -11.15 34.33
CA HIS A 174 21.50 -12.30 33.94
C HIS A 174 21.73 -12.36 32.42
N GLY A 175 21.33 -11.33 31.66
CA GLY A 175 21.49 -11.23 30.21
C GLY A 175 20.54 -12.12 29.42
N ARG A 176 19.48 -12.65 30.03
CA ARG A 176 18.44 -13.41 29.33
C ARG A 176 17.36 -12.48 28.83
N ARG A 177 16.88 -12.73 27.62
CA ARG A 177 15.80 -11.95 27.03
C ARG A 177 14.50 -12.18 27.81
N GLU A 178 13.87 -11.09 28.25
CA GLU A 178 12.67 -11.12 29.08
C GLU A 178 11.43 -10.64 28.31
N ASP A 179 11.52 -9.47 27.68
CA ASP A 179 10.40 -8.87 26.93
C ASP A 179 10.94 -7.89 25.85
N GLY A 180 10.06 -7.13 25.20
CA GLY A 180 10.38 -5.89 24.49
C GLY A 180 9.99 -4.65 25.28
N ASP A 181 10.61 -3.51 25.00
CA ASP A 181 10.23 -2.25 25.63
C ASP A 181 8.90 -1.68 25.10
N GLY A 182 8.32 -2.30 24.05
CA GLY A 182 7.08 -1.88 23.44
C GLY A 182 7.17 -0.51 22.76
N ARG A 183 8.37 -0.08 22.36
CA ARG A 183 8.61 1.22 21.72
C ARG A 183 9.22 1.03 20.35
N GLY A 184 8.61 1.65 19.35
CA GLY A 184 9.21 1.79 18.04
C GLY A 184 8.94 3.15 17.43
N HIS A 185 9.73 3.50 16.42
CA HIS A 185 9.56 4.73 15.67
C HIS A 185 10.05 4.55 14.23
N TYR A 186 9.39 5.26 13.33
CA TYR A 186 9.85 5.38 11.97
C TYR A 186 10.95 6.41 11.85
N ARG A 187 11.89 6.14 10.93
CA ARG A 187 12.93 7.04 10.48
C ARG A 187 12.66 7.40 9.04
N ILE A 188 13.00 8.63 8.69
CA ILE A 188 12.88 9.16 7.34
C ILE A 188 14.25 9.73 6.99
N GLU A 189 14.89 9.14 5.99
CA GLU A 189 16.22 9.55 5.54
C GLU A 189 16.19 9.86 4.05
N VAL A 190 16.93 10.88 3.64
CA VAL A 190 17.24 11.14 2.23
C VAL A 190 18.60 10.52 1.91
N CYS A 191 18.62 9.71 0.87
CA CYS A 191 19.79 9.07 0.31
C CYS A 191 20.19 9.82 -0.95
N SER A 192 21.43 10.32 -1.01
CA SER A 192 21.94 10.91 -2.24
C SER A 192 22.44 9.83 -3.19
N PRO A 193 22.62 10.13 -4.49
CA PRO A 193 23.13 9.17 -5.47
C PRO A 193 24.53 8.66 -5.15
N ASN A 194 25.29 9.38 -4.32
CA ASN A 194 26.66 9.00 -3.93
C ASN A 194 26.69 8.06 -2.70
N GLY A 195 25.52 7.71 -2.14
CA GLY A 195 25.40 6.83 -0.98
C GLY A 195 25.44 7.55 0.37
N SER A 196 25.52 8.88 0.41
CA SER A 196 25.32 9.63 1.66
C SER A 196 23.87 9.51 2.12
N ARG A 197 23.67 9.36 3.43
CA ARG A 197 22.35 9.36 4.06
C ARG A 197 22.27 10.42 5.12
N GLU A 198 21.18 11.16 5.11
CA GLU A 198 20.89 12.20 6.08
C GLU A 198 19.45 12.06 6.58
N ALA A 199 19.25 12.21 7.89
CA ALA A 199 17.91 12.23 8.46
C ALA A 199 17.14 13.45 7.95
N LEU A 200 15.95 13.23 7.41
CA LEU A 200 15.09 14.30 6.94
C LEU A 200 14.41 14.97 8.15
N PRO A 201 14.59 16.28 8.39
CA PRO A 201 13.96 16.95 9.52
C PRO A 201 12.43 16.85 9.46
N LEU A 202 11.81 16.41 10.56
CA LEU A 202 10.36 16.20 10.63
C LEU A 202 9.58 17.52 10.50
N GLU A 203 10.20 18.63 10.89
CA GLU A 203 9.64 19.98 10.76
C GLU A 203 9.45 20.37 9.30
N ILE A 204 10.36 19.94 8.40
CA ILE A 204 10.24 20.17 6.95
C ILE A 204 9.04 19.42 6.40
N LEU A 205 8.81 18.20 6.88
CA LEU A 205 7.67 17.36 6.52
C LEU A 205 6.36 17.79 7.20
N GLY A 206 6.39 18.76 8.13
CA GLY A 206 5.21 19.19 8.88
C GLY A 206 4.60 18.11 9.78
N ILE A 207 5.38 17.13 10.21
CA ILE A 207 4.92 16.00 11.04
C ILE A 207 5.54 16.06 12.44
N SER A 208 4.76 15.67 13.45
CA SER A 208 5.28 15.59 14.83
C SER A 208 6.06 14.29 15.06
N PRO A 209 7.10 14.28 15.91
CA PRO A 209 7.81 13.05 16.29
C PRO A 209 6.86 11.98 16.83
N ASN A 210 5.86 12.38 17.61
CA ASN A 210 4.88 11.42 18.14
C ASN A 210 4.14 10.70 17.01
N ALA A 211 3.78 11.38 15.91
CA ALA A 211 2.95 10.80 14.85
C ALA A 211 3.61 9.61 14.13
N ILE A 212 4.93 9.49 14.22
CA ILE A 212 5.73 8.39 13.65
C ILE A 212 6.23 7.39 14.70
N THR A 213 5.78 7.52 15.95
CA THR A 213 6.03 6.54 17.03
C THR A 213 4.88 5.55 17.16
N PHE A 214 5.21 4.31 17.52
CA PHE A 214 4.25 3.24 17.75
C PHE A 214 4.61 2.40 18.98
N GLY A 215 3.65 1.58 19.41
CA GLY A 215 3.79 0.69 20.57
C GLY A 215 3.29 1.32 21.87
N SER A 216 3.15 0.49 22.90
CA SER A 216 2.54 0.85 24.19
C SER A 216 3.53 1.29 25.27
N GLY A 217 4.84 1.21 25.01
CA GLY A 217 5.87 1.48 26.01
C GLY A 217 6.14 2.96 26.28
N TRP A 218 5.54 3.88 25.51
CA TRP A 218 5.81 5.32 25.60
C TRP A 218 5.10 5.98 26.80
N PRO A 219 5.71 7.01 27.45
CA PRO A 219 5.18 7.62 28.68
C PRO A 219 3.83 8.34 28.55
N SER A 220 3.38 8.62 27.33
CA SER A 220 2.09 9.27 27.05
C SER A 220 1.54 8.71 25.75
N PRO A 221 0.91 7.52 25.77
CA PRO A 221 0.25 6.99 24.59
C PRO A 221 -1.01 7.82 24.36
N GLU A 222 -0.91 8.96 23.67
CA GLU A 222 -2.08 9.78 23.31
C GLU A 222 -3.16 8.97 22.57
N GLN A 223 -2.78 7.82 21.99
CA GLN A 223 -3.59 6.68 21.58
C GLN A 223 -2.67 5.45 21.56
N ARG A 224 -3.20 4.22 21.65
CA ARG A 224 -2.45 3.02 21.25
C ARG A 224 -2.14 3.15 19.75
N ARG A 225 -0.94 3.61 19.41
CA ARG A 225 -0.50 3.76 18.02
C ARG A 225 0.03 2.42 17.55
N VAL A 226 -0.71 1.79 16.65
CA VAL A 226 -0.22 0.62 15.92
C VAL A 226 0.84 1.09 14.92
N ASP A 227 1.82 0.24 14.66
CA ASP A 227 2.90 0.45 13.71
C ASP A 227 2.40 0.90 12.33
N GLY A 228 1.35 0.26 11.82
CA GLY A 228 0.73 0.66 10.56
C GLY A 228 0.23 2.11 10.52
N ASP A 229 -0.27 2.66 11.63
CA ASP A 229 -0.72 4.07 11.69
C ASP A 229 0.47 5.03 11.61
N ALA A 230 1.54 4.71 12.35
CA ALA A 230 2.77 5.50 12.36
C ALA A 230 3.45 5.49 10.99
N PHE A 231 3.48 4.33 10.33
CA PHE A 231 3.96 4.19 8.96
C PHE A 231 3.16 5.06 7.99
N ARG A 232 1.83 4.98 8.05
CA ARG A 232 0.94 5.75 7.17
C ARG A 232 1.11 7.26 7.36
N ASN A 233 1.27 7.72 8.61
CA ASN A 233 1.55 9.12 8.87
C ASN A 233 2.89 9.54 8.26
N ALA A 234 3.93 8.72 8.39
CA ALA A 234 5.26 9.01 7.84
C ALA A 234 5.22 9.14 6.31
N ILE A 235 4.65 8.15 5.60
CA ILE A 235 4.58 8.18 4.13
C ILE A 235 3.65 9.29 3.63
N ALA A 236 2.55 9.58 4.32
CA ALA A 236 1.65 10.67 3.96
C ALA A 236 2.35 12.03 4.05
N ALA A 237 3.19 12.24 5.09
CA ALA A 237 3.97 13.47 5.23
C ALA A 237 5.01 13.64 4.12
N VAL A 238 5.72 12.57 3.74
CA VAL A 238 6.64 12.57 2.59
C VAL A 238 5.88 12.89 1.30
N ARG A 239 4.77 12.21 1.03
CA ARG A 239 3.96 12.44 -0.17
C ARG A 239 3.38 13.85 -0.25
N ALA A 240 2.89 14.37 0.87
CA ALA A 240 2.39 15.74 0.96
C ALA A 240 3.49 16.77 0.66
N HIS A 241 4.68 16.60 1.25
CA HIS A 241 5.79 17.53 1.07
C HIS A 241 6.33 17.56 -0.37
N TYR A 242 6.49 16.38 -0.99
CA TYR A 242 7.12 16.24 -2.30
C TYR A 242 6.12 16.13 -3.47
N GLY A 243 4.82 16.25 -3.22
CA GLY A 243 3.79 16.16 -4.25
C GLY A 243 3.66 14.77 -4.89
N ILE A 244 3.93 13.72 -4.11
CA ILE A 244 3.99 12.35 -4.61
C ILE A 244 2.61 11.71 -4.55
N TRP A 245 2.21 11.08 -5.64
CA TRP A 245 0.99 10.28 -5.69
C TRP A 245 1.15 8.96 -4.92
N PRO A 246 0.15 8.56 -4.11
CA PRO A 246 0.21 7.30 -3.38
C PRO A 246 0.31 6.10 -4.32
N GLN A 247 1.02 5.05 -3.90
CA GLN A 247 0.86 3.74 -4.53
C GLN A 247 -0.33 3.03 -3.90
N GLN A 248 -0.97 2.14 -4.65
CA GLN A 248 -2.00 1.26 -4.11
C GLN A 248 -1.42 0.38 -3.01
N GLY A 249 -2.13 0.25 -1.88
CA GLY A 249 -1.76 -0.64 -0.78
C GLY A 249 -1.76 -2.14 -1.12
N LEU A 250 -1.99 -2.50 -2.39
CA LEU A 250 -1.96 -3.87 -2.89
C LEU A 250 -0.54 -4.39 -3.15
N LYS A 251 0.43 -3.50 -3.38
CA LYS A 251 1.83 -3.89 -3.64
C LYS A 251 2.51 -4.51 -2.41
N SER A 252 2.17 -4.08 -1.19
CA SER A 252 2.86 -4.55 0.02
C SER A 252 2.63 -6.04 0.34
N TYR A 253 1.53 -6.63 -0.14
CA TYR A 253 1.19 -8.05 0.11
C TYR A 253 1.68 -9.00 -1.00
N ALA A 254 2.04 -8.46 -2.17
CA ALA A 254 2.52 -9.25 -3.31
C ALA A 254 3.99 -9.65 -3.12
N ASP A 255 4.82 -8.74 -2.63
CA ASP A 255 6.27 -8.94 -2.50
C ASP A 255 6.68 -9.66 -1.21
N ALA A 256 5.74 -9.82 -0.26
CA ALA A 256 5.98 -10.55 1.00
C ALA A 256 5.85 -12.09 0.86
N GLY A 257 5.53 -12.59 -0.35
CA GLY A 257 5.17 -14.00 -0.60
C GLY A 257 6.23 -14.89 -1.27
N ASP A 258 7.34 -14.34 -1.75
CA ASP A 258 8.38 -15.09 -2.46
C ASP A 258 9.72 -15.11 -1.69
N GLY A 259 9.69 -15.68 -0.48
CA GLY A 259 10.86 -15.98 0.35
C GLY A 259 10.80 -17.37 0.97
#